data_AF-A0A1D1YVP4-F1
#
_entry.id   AF-A0A1D1YVP4-F1
#
_cell.length_a   1.000
_cell.length_b   1.000
_cell.length_c   1.000
_cell.angle_alpha   90.00
_cell.angle_beta   90.00
_cell.angle_gamma   90.00
#
_symmetry.space_group_name_H-M   'P 1'
#
loop_
_entity.id
_entity.type
_entity.pdbx_description
1 polymer ?
#
loop_
_entity_poly.entity_id
_entity_poly.type
_entity_poly.pdbx_seq_one_letter_code
_entity_poly.pdbx_strand_id
1 'polypeptide(L)'
;AGQIVKMSQQKFASNVVEKCLTYCTPEERQLLIDEMLGSTDENEPLQAMMKDQFGNYVVQKALETCDDKNRELILSRIKAHVNSLKRYTYGKHIAARVEKVIAAGERRLAMSSYTP
;
A
#
# COMPACT_ATOMS: atom_id res chain seq x y z
N ALA A 1 14.08 -13.13 -0.85
CA ALA A 1 13.07 -12.30 -1.54
C ALA A 1 13.54 -10.84 -1.53
N GLY A 2 13.15 -10.01 -2.50
CA GLY A 2 13.63 -8.62 -2.66
C GLY A 2 13.67 -8.09 -4.10
N GLN A 3 13.15 -8.85 -5.07
CA GLN A 3 13.10 -8.41 -6.46
C GLN A 3 11.89 -7.50 -6.72
N ILE A 4 10.74 -7.76 -6.11
CA ILE A 4 9.52 -6.96 -6.32
C ILE A 4 9.73 -5.53 -5.84
N VAL A 5 10.33 -5.36 -4.67
CA VAL A 5 10.65 -4.05 -4.10
C VAL A 5 11.60 -3.29 -5.02
N LYS A 6 12.68 -3.94 -5.46
CA LYS A 6 13.66 -3.35 -6.38
C LYS A 6 13.04 -2.99 -7.73
N MET A 7 12.21 -3.86 -8.30
CA MET A 7 11.51 -3.61 -9.57
C MET A 7 10.50 -2.47 -9.45
N SER A 8 9.82 -2.37 -8.31
CA SER A 8 8.86 -1.30 -8.04
C SER A 8 9.50 0.08 -8.02
N GLN A 9 10.80 0.17 -7.74
CA GLN A 9 11.56 1.43 -7.72
C GLN A 9 12.22 1.75 -9.07
N GLN A 10 11.92 0.98 -10.13
CA GLN A 10 12.45 1.25 -11.46
C GLN A 10 11.36 1.82 -12.37
N LYS A 11 11.72 2.84 -13.16
CA LYS A 11 10.82 3.56 -14.07
C LYS A 11 9.94 2.66 -14.94
N PHE A 12 10.50 1.60 -15.49
CA PHE A 12 9.80 0.72 -16.42
C PHE A 12 9.23 -0.52 -15.73
N ALA A 13 10.00 -1.13 -14.81
CA ALA A 13 9.57 -2.37 -14.14
C ALA A 13 8.42 -2.13 -13.15
N SER A 14 8.29 -0.93 -12.56
CA SER A 14 7.12 -0.55 -11.74
C SER A 14 5.79 -0.77 -12.47
N ASN A 15 5.70 -0.36 -13.75
CA ASN A 15 4.49 -0.58 -14.55
C ASN A 15 4.18 -2.07 -14.76
N VAL A 16 5.21 -2.92 -14.80
CA VAL A 16 5.04 -4.36 -14.89
C VAL A 16 4.48 -4.89 -13.57
N VAL A 17 5.03 -4.46 -12.43
CA VAL A 17 4.54 -4.85 -11.11
C VAL A 17 3.08 -4.39 -10.90
N GLU A 18 2.71 -3.19 -11.33
CA GLU A 18 1.32 -2.72 -11.27
C GLU A 18 0.37 -3.60 -12.09
N LYS A 19 0.78 -4.02 -13.29
CA LYS A 19 0.01 -4.95 -14.11
C LYS A 19 -0.09 -6.32 -13.43
N CYS A 20 1.01 -6.83 -12.87
CA CYS A 20 0.99 -8.07 -12.09
C CYS A 20 -0.03 -7.97 -10.95
N LEU A 21 -0.01 -6.90 -10.15
CA LEU A 21 -0.98 -6.69 -9.06
C LEU A 21 -2.44 -6.63 -9.55
N THR A 22 -2.67 -6.21 -10.80
CA THR A 22 -4.00 -6.11 -11.41
C THR A 22 -4.52 -7.46 -11.93
N TYR A 23 -3.64 -8.28 -12.52
CA TYR A 23 -4.04 -9.48 -13.27
C TYR A 23 -3.63 -10.80 -12.63
N CYS A 24 -2.83 -10.79 -11.56
CA CYS A 24 -2.42 -12.00 -10.84
C CYS A 24 -3.59 -12.68 -10.11
N THR A 25 -3.43 -13.98 -9.85
CA THR A 25 -4.37 -14.73 -9.00
C THR A 25 -4.32 -14.21 -7.56
N PRO A 26 -5.33 -14.52 -6.72
CA PRO A 26 -5.29 -14.16 -5.30
C PRO A 26 -4.04 -14.68 -4.58
N GLU A 27 -3.59 -15.90 -4.89
CA GLU A 27 -2.43 -16.53 -4.28
C GLU A 27 -1.14 -15.81 -4.68
N GLU A 28 -0.99 -15.51 -5.97
CA GLU A 28 0.14 -14.72 -6.48
C GLU A 28 0.15 -13.31 -5.90
N ARG A 29 -1.02 -12.69 -5.76
CA ARG A 29 -1.16 -11.37 -5.13
C ARG A 29 -0.69 -11.39 -3.69
N GLN A 30 -1.04 -12.44 -2.94
CA GLN A 30 -0.58 -12.60 -1.56
C GLN A 30 0.95 -12.62 -1.50
N LEU A 31 1.60 -13.38 -2.39
CA LEU A 31 3.07 -13.43 -2.45
C LEU A 31 3.69 -12.05 -2.73
N LEU A 32 3.10 -11.28 -3.66
CA LEU A 32 3.55 -9.92 -3.96
C LEU A 32 3.40 -9.00 -2.75
N ILE A 33 2.26 -9.07 -2.06
CA ILE A 33 1.96 -8.26 -0.88
C ILE A 33 2.90 -8.63 0.28
N ASP A 34 3.12 -9.92 0.52
CA ASP A 34 4.03 -10.40 1.56
C ASP A 34 5.46 -9.90 1.33
N GLU A 35 5.92 -9.88 0.06
CA GLU A 35 7.24 -9.32 -0.28
C GLU A 35 7.28 -7.79 -0.11
N MET A 36 6.20 -7.07 -0.45
CA MET A 36 6.08 -5.62 -0.24
C MET A 36 6.08 -5.24 1.25
N LEU A 37 5.44 -6.06 2.10
CA LEU A 37 5.38 -5.86 3.54
C LEU A 37 6.70 -6.25 4.22
N GLY A 38 7.40 -7.25 3.68
CA GLY A 38 8.62 -7.79 4.27
C GLY A 38 8.35 -8.72 5.45
N SER A 39 9.38 -9.45 5.89
CA SER A 39 9.28 -10.45 6.96
C SER A 39 9.67 -9.93 8.35
N THR A 40 10.18 -8.71 8.48
CA THR A 40 10.60 -8.12 9.75
C THR A 40 10.28 -6.63 9.83
N ASP A 41 10.10 -6.12 11.05
CA ASP A 41 9.77 -4.70 11.30
C ASP A 41 10.95 -3.73 11.07
N GLU A 42 12.17 -4.24 10.93
CA GLU A 42 13.40 -3.42 10.86
C GLU A 42 13.81 -3.04 9.44
N ASN A 43 13.31 -3.74 8.42
CA ASN A 43 13.47 -3.37 7.03
C ASN A 43 12.07 -3.24 6.47
N GLU A 44 11.53 -2.02 6.35
CA GLU A 44 10.22 -1.81 5.76
C GLU A 44 10.34 -1.51 4.26
N PRO A 45 10.35 -2.54 3.39
CA PRO A 45 10.29 -2.33 1.95
C PRO A 45 9.09 -1.47 1.55
N LEU A 46 7.96 -1.63 2.24
CA LEU A 46 6.79 -0.77 2.05
C LEU A 46 7.13 0.72 2.26
N GLN A 47 7.89 1.07 3.29
CA GLN A 47 8.26 2.45 3.57
C GLN A 47 9.19 3.02 2.51
N ALA A 48 10.15 2.22 2.03
CA ALA A 48 11.02 2.59 0.93
C ALA A 48 10.21 2.82 -0.37
N MET A 49 9.24 1.96 -0.66
CA MET A 49 8.37 2.10 -1.83
C MET A 49 7.48 3.34 -1.75
N MET A 50 6.88 3.65 -0.60
CA MET A 50 6.03 4.83 -0.42
C MET A 50 6.76 6.16 -0.62
N LYS A 51 8.07 6.20 -0.32
CA LYS A 51 8.92 7.38 -0.47
C LYS A 51 9.53 7.50 -1.86
N ASP A 52 9.49 6.45 -2.66
CA ASP A 52 10.10 6.38 -4.00
C ASP A 52 9.20 7.00 -5.09
N GLN A 53 9.82 7.57 -6.12
CA GLN A 53 9.14 8.25 -7.23
C GLN A 53 8.32 7.32 -8.14
N PHE A 54 8.62 6.01 -8.16
CA PHE A 54 7.89 4.99 -8.91
C PHE A 54 7.16 4.02 -7.98
N GLY A 55 7.81 3.61 -6.88
CA GLY A 55 7.26 2.65 -5.93
C GLY A 55 5.94 3.10 -5.29
N ASN A 56 5.72 4.41 -5.16
CA ASN A 56 4.47 4.95 -4.59
C ASN A 56 3.24 4.57 -5.43
N TYR A 57 3.38 4.40 -6.75
CA TYR A 57 2.26 3.97 -7.61
C TYR A 57 1.95 2.49 -7.39
N VAL A 58 2.97 1.65 -7.20
CA VAL A 58 2.80 0.23 -6.88
C VAL A 58 2.07 0.04 -5.54
N VAL A 59 2.40 0.84 -4.52
CA VAL A 59 1.69 0.79 -3.22
C VAL A 59 0.22 1.19 -3.37
N GLN A 60 -0.07 2.24 -4.16
CA GLN A 60 -1.46 2.63 -4.45
C GLN A 60 -2.20 1.52 -5.19
N LYS A 61 -1.56 0.90 -6.18
CA LYS A 61 -2.14 -0.21 -6.94
C LYS A 61 -2.45 -1.40 -6.05
N ALA A 62 -1.54 -1.77 -5.14
CA ALA A 62 -1.79 -2.84 -4.18
C ALA A 62 -3.02 -2.53 -3.30
N LEU A 63 -3.17 -1.31 -2.78
CA LEU A 63 -4.36 -0.90 -2.01
C LEU A 63 -5.67 -0.99 -2.81
N GLU A 64 -5.60 -0.75 -4.12
CA GLU A 64 -6.75 -0.83 -5.03
C GLU A 64 -7.15 -2.27 -5.34
N THR A 65 -6.19 -3.18 -5.53
CA THR A 65 -6.45 -4.54 -6.03
C THR A 65 -6.47 -5.61 -4.93
N CYS A 66 -5.92 -5.36 -3.75
CA CYS A 66 -5.94 -6.32 -2.65
C CYS A 66 -7.35 -6.54 -2.08
N ASP A 67 -7.52 -7.70 -1.42
CA ASP A 67 -8.71 -7.99 -0.63
C ASP A 67 -8.74 -7.15 0.66
N ASP A 68 -9.87 -7.18 1.37
CA ASP A 68 -10.04 -6.33 2.55
C ASP A 68 -9.07 -6.68 3.68
N LYS A 69 -8.70 -7.96 3.83
CA LYS A 69 -7.72 -8.41 4.83
C LYS A 69 -6.34 -7.80 4.58
N ASN A 70 -5.82 -7.92 3.36
CA ASN A 70 -4.53 -7.35 3.01
C ASN A 70 -4.58 -5.81 2.98
N ARG A 71 -5.71 -5.24 2.56
CA ARG A 71 -5.91 -3.78 2.63
C ARG A 71 -5.77 -3.27 4.04
N GLU A 72 -6.41 -3.91 5.01
CA GLU A 72 -6.31 -3.55 6.42
C GLU A 72 -4.87 -3.67 6.93
N LEU A 73 -4.18 -4.75 6.57
CA LEU A 73 -2.78 -4.97 6.95
C LEU A 73 -1.85 -3.89 6.39
N ILE A 74 -1.95 -3.59 5.08
CA ILE A 74 -1.18 -2.53 4.44
C ILE A 74 -1.49 -1.18 5.09
N LEU A 75 -2.78 -0.85 5.28
CA LEU A 75 -3.18 0.42 5.91
C LEU A 75 -2.64 0.54 7.33
N SER A 76 -2.66 -0.54 8.11
CA SER A 76 -2.10 -0.57 9.46
C SER A 76 -0.61 -0.21 9.47
N ARG A 77 0.17 -0.80 8.55
CA ARG A 77 1.58 -0.45 8.37
C ARG A 77 1.77 1.02 7.95
N ILE A 78 0.98 1.52 7.00
CA ILE A 78 1.11 2.91 6.54
C ILE A 78 0.77 3.90 7.67
N LYS A 79 -0.25 3.61 8.48
CA LYS A 79 -0.66 4.47 9.62
C LYS A 79 0.48 4.70 10.60
N ALA A 80 1.30 3.69 10.90
CA ALA A 80 2.46 3.81 11.78
C ALA A 80 3.47 4.87 11.27
N HIS A 81 3.50 5.11 9.96
CA HIS A 81 4.48 6.00 9.31
C HIS A 81 3.89 7.27 8.71
N VAL A 82 2.58 7.50 8.83
CA VAL A 82 1.86 8.55 8.11
C VAL A 82 2.45 9.95 8.35
N ASN A 83 2.87 10.23 9.59
CA ASN A 83 3.48 11.52 9.95
C ASN A 83 4.85 11.71 9.28
N SER A 84 5.63 10.64 9.15
CA SER A 84 6.93 10.71 8.46
C SER A 84 6.74 10.91 6.96
N LEU A 85 5.74 10.26 6.35
CA LEU A 85 5.48 10.30 4.91
C LEU A 85 5.12 11.69 4.41
N LYS A 86 4.44 12.50 5.23
CA LYS A 86 4.08 13.89 4.89
C LYS A 86 5.31 14.76 4.58
N ARG A 87 6.50 14.39 5.07
CA ARG A 87 7.76 15.12 4.84
C ARG A 87 8.44 14.77 3.51
N TYR A 88 7.96 13.75 2.79
CA TYR A 88 8.55 13.31 1.52
C TYR A 88 7.67 13.69 0.33
N THR A 89 8.30 14.09 -0.78
CA THR A 89 7.62 14.54 -2.01
C THR A 89 6.58 13.55 -2.51
N TYR A 90 6.90 12.26 -2.53
CA TYR A 90 5.99 11.21 -2.99
C TYR A 90 5.14 10.63 -1.84
N GLY A 91 5.74 10.49 -0.65
CA GLY A 91 5.06 9.96 0.54
C GLY A 91 3.81 10.74 0.95
N LYS A 92 3.79 12.07 0.76
CA LYS A 92 2.62 12.90 1.07
C LYS A 92 1.35 12.51 0.30
N HIS A 93 1.49 11.98 -0.92
CA HIS A 93 0.35 11.53 -1.73
C HIS A 93 -0.25 10.26 -1.15
N ILE A 94 0.59 9.32 -0.69
CA ILE A 94 0.16 8.12 0.02
C ILE A 94 -0.55 8.49 1.32
N ALA A 95 0.04 9.38 2.12
CA ALA A 95 -0.55 9.83 3.38
C ALA A 95 -1.95 10.42 3.15
N ALA A 96 -2.10 11.34 2.20
CA ALA A 96 -3.38 11.95 1.87
C ALA A 96 -4.42 10.92 1.37
N ARG A 97 -4.01 9.91 0.61
CA ARG A 97 -4.89 8.84 0.14
C ARG A 97 -5.38 7.97 1.30
N VAL A 98 -4.47 7.56 2.18
CA VAL A 98 -4.78 6.72 3.35
C VAL A 98 -5.69 7.43 4.34
N GLU A 99 -5.42 8.71 4.65
CA GLU A 99 -6.29 9.52 5.51
C GLU A 99 -7.72 9.62 4.94
N LYS A 100 -7.87 9.80 3.62
CA LYS A 100 -9.19 9.79 2.96
C LYS A 100 -9.89 8.44 3.09
N VAL A 101 -9.17 7.33 2.95
CA VAL A 101 -9.74 5.97 3.06
C VAL A 101 -10.21 5.69 4.49
N ILE A 102 -9.41 6.08 5.50
CA ILE A 102 -9.76 5.94 6.92
C ILE A 102 -11.00 6.77 7.24
N ALA A 103 -10.99 8.06 6.89
CA ALA A 103 -12.12 8.96 7.13
C ALA A 103 -13.40 8.50 6.40
N ALA A 104 -13.28 7.83 5.25
CA ALA A 104 -14.42 7.21 4.56
C ALA A 104 -14.91 5.94 5.27
N GLY A 105 -13.99 5.12 5.82
CA GLY A 105 -14.32 3.94 6.61
C GLY A 105 -15.06 4.28 7.91
N GLU A 106 -14.55 5.25 8.66
CA GLU A 106 -15.17 5.74 9.90
C GLU A 106 -16.60 6.27 9.65
N ARG A 107 -16.80 7.02 8.56
CA ARG A 107 -18.13 7.50 8.17
C ARG A 107 -19.10 6.36 7.88
N ARG A 108 -18.66 5.29 7.21
CA ARG A 108 -19.52 4.12 6.95
C ARG A 108 -19.91 3.40 8.23
N LEU A 109 -18.97 3.19 9.16
CA LEU A 109 -19.26 2.56 10.44
C LEU A 109 -20.26 3.37 11.27
N ALA A 110 -20.08 4.69 11.33
CA ALA A 110 -21.00 5.59 12.03
C ALA A 110 -22.42 5.57 11.45
N MET A 111 -22.56 5.44 10.13
CA MET A 111 -23.87 5.29 9.47
C MET A 111 -24.51 3.92 9.73
N SER A 112 -23.72 2.85 9.78
CA SER A 112 -24.24 1.50 10.07
C SER A 112 -24.62 1.30 11.54
N SER A 113 -24.01 2.03 12.48
CA SER A 113 -24.40 2.02 13.89
C SER A 113 -25.69 2.79 14.18
N TYR A 114 -26.16 3.59 13.22
CA TYR A 114 -27.41 4.33 13.29
C TYR A 114 -28.53 3.53 12.59
N THR A 115 -28.95 2.42 13.18
CA THR A 115 -30.20 1.74 12.82
C THR A 115 -31.28 2.13 13.85
N PRO A 116 -32.44 2.69 13.43
CA PRO A 116 -33.51 3.11 14.33
C PRO A 116 -34.04 2.01 15.25
#